data_AF-A0A1F4S2V4-F1
#
_entry.id   AF-A0A1F4S2V4-F1
#
_cell.length_a   1.000
_cell.length_b   1.000
_cell.length_c   1.000
_cell.angle_alpha   90.00
_cell.angle_beta   90.00
_cell.angle_gamma   90.00
#
_symmetry.space_group_name_H-M   'P 1'
#
loop_
_entity.id
_entity.type
_entity.pdbx_description
1 polymer ?
#
loop_
_entity_poly.entity_id
_entity_poly.type
_entity_poly.pdbx_seq_one_letter_code
_entity_poly.pdbx_strand_id
1 'polypeptide(L)'
;MIIFFTAVFCKNLVADTIQPSDFKDKFIVYKNILEIKEEAQKGQEIKVNNALVKEKNNSFSYEIILSPGKNLIKIKNIGSFRVLRMVSFPDSINIYTKRPSWAKEESDTLNTLGIIEGHPDGNYYFNDSTTKGEFATWLCKAQNLKIQELTNDPFKDVPKEHWRAPYIEAVIKAGYMKGYSDDNFNLDYNISRVEAAVSALKSEEPSIKEVVSIGFFRDVPKTHPLFNQLQLAKSLGLIKGVSYEIPMFEPDRDITHAETAALLSRLKGVKTQKNELYDFSSGYTDDKLCKINIAPEISSVEIIPKFITINTDYLLTINAKIDPAYNLDDILYVKADLSDFGNEADAKMYDDATNGDKVKGDGEYTLKFQGSSEGTGEKNIKITAVNRFGWKGDKGIKVLATE
;
A
#
# COMPACT_ATOMS: atom_id res chain seq x y z
N MET A 1 31.39 -4.79 -10.49
CA MET A 1 30.20 -5.57 -10.90
C MET A 1 29.00 -4.65 -10.72
N ILE A 2 28.46 -4.12 -11.81
CA ILE A 2 27.47 -3.04 -11.81
C ILE A 2 26.09 -3.64 -11.49
N ILE A 3 25.57 -3.36 -10.30
CA ILE A 3 24.20 -3.71 -9.90
C ILE A 3 23.31 -2.50 -10.24
N PHE A 4 22.60 -2.59 -11.36
CA PHE A 4 21.46 -1.73 -11.64
C PHE A 4 20.29 -2.19 -10.76
N PHE A 5 20.01 -1.48 -9.67
CA PHE A 5 18.64 -1.40 -9.16
C PHE A 5 17.89 -0.41 -10.04
N THR A 6 17.39 -0.89 -11.17
CA THR A 6 16.36 -0.17 -11.91
C THR A 6 15.09 -0.18 -11.07
N ALA A 7 14.60 1.01 -10.74
CA ALA A 7 13.20 1.25 -10.46
C ALA A 7 12.36 0.73 -11.64
N VAL A 8 11.96 -0.54 -11.58
CA VAL A 8 11.03 -1.16 -12.53
C VAL A 8 9.65 -1.09 -11.92
N PHE A 9 9.09 0.12 -11.85
CA PHE A 9 7.64 0.32 -11.77
C PHE A 9 7.23 1.67 -12.41
N CYS A 10 7.86 2.07 -13.52
CA CYS A 10 7.40 3.23 -14.29
C CYS A 10 7.91 3.27 -15.75
N LYS A 11 8.09 2.13 -16.44
CA LYS A 11 8.62 2.12 -17.82
C LYS A 11 7.79 1.40 -18.89
N ASN A 12 6.54 1.06 -18.59
CA ASN A 12 5.55 0.73 -19.63
C ASN A 12 4.29 1.57 -19.40
N LEU A 13 4.44 2.89 -19.57
CA LEU A 13 3.34 3.85 -19.51
C LEU A 13 2.54 3.71 -20.80
N VAL A 14 1.47 2.91 -20.76
CA VAL A 14 0.46 2.92 -21.80
C VAL A 14 -0.59 3.92 -21.36
N ALA A 15 -0.70 5.06 -22.03
CA ALA A 15 -1.73 6.05 -21.74
C ALA A 15 -3.10 5.53 -22.24
N ASP A 16 -4.15 5.78 -21.46
CA ASP A 16 -5.50 5.81 -22.04
C ASP A 16 -5.67 7.22 -22.64
N THR A 17 -5.74 7.30 -23.96
CA THR A 17 -6.02 8.57 -24.65
C THR A 17 -7.53 8.79 -24.65
N ILE A 18 -8.00 9.89 -24.06
CA ILE A 18 -9.42 10.29 -24.08
C ILE A 18 -9.51 11.66 -24.76
N GLN A 19 -10.42 11.77 -25.73
CA GLN A 19 -10.75 13.06 -26.35
C GLN A 19 -11.67 13.83 -25.39
N PRO A 20 -11.49 15.15 -25.16
CA PRO A 20 -12.33 15.88 -24.23
C PRO A 20 -13.81 16.00 -24.60
N SER A 21 -14.13 15.89 -25.89
CA SER A 21 -15.51 15.72 -26.36
C SER A 21 -16.18 14.46 -25.81
N ASP A 22 -15.38 13.46 -25.41
CA ASP A 22 -15.81 12.20 -24.78
C ASP A 22 -15.72 12.25 -23.25
N PHE A 23 -15.28 13.36 -22.65
CA PHE A 23 -15.27 13.49 -21.19
C PHE A 23 -16.70 13.48 -20.64
N LYS A 24 -17.13 12.29 -20.25
CA LYS A 24 -18.26 12.13 -19.32
C LYS A 24 -17.68 12.23 -17.93
N ASP A 25 -18.16 13.19 -17.14
CA ASP A 25 -17.85 13.22 -15.71
C ASP A 25 -18.19 11.86 -15.07
N LYS A 26 -17.36 11.43 -14.12
CA LYS A 26 -17.44 10.13 -13.42
C LYS A 26 -17.03 8.93 -14.28
N PHE A 27 -15.73 8.73 -14.47
CA PHE A 27 -15.22 7.52 -15.12
C PHE A 27 -14.07 6.87 -14.35
N ILE A 28 -13.87 5.59 -14.65
CA ILE A 28 -12.87 4.73 -14.00
C ILE A 28 -11.78 4.43 -15.02
N VAL A 29 -10.52 4.57 -14.60
CA VAL A 29 -9.35 4.22 -15.41
C VAL A 29 -8.41 3.31 -14.63
N TYR A 30 -7.56 2.58 -15.35
CA TYR A 30 -6.55 1.70 -14.75
C TYR A 30 -5.12 2.19 -15.05
N LYS A 31 -4.97 3.07 -16.04
CA LYS A 31 -3.69 3.67 -16.39
C LYS A 31 -3.36 4.81 -15.43
N ASN A 32 -2.07 5.02 -15.24
CA ASN A 32 -1.54 6.12 -14.43
C ASN A 32 -1.39 7.42 -15.22
N ILE A 33 -1.43 7.37 -16.55
CA ILE A 33 -1.43 8.56 -17.40
C ILE A 33 -2.77 8.61 -18.15
N LEU A 34 -3.43 9.76 -18.00
CA LEU A 34 -4.53 10.16 -18.84
C LEU A 34 -4.02 11.22 -19.81
N GLU A 35 -4.03 10.90 -21.10
CA GLU A 35 -3.70 11.87 -22.13
C GLU A 35 -4.97 12.57 -22.60
N ILE A 36 -4.98 13.90 -22.49
CA ILE A 36 -6.03 14.79 -22.96
C ILE A 36 -5.63 15.33 -24.32
N LYS A 37 -6.42 15.05 -25.35
CA LYS A 37 -6.19 15.56 -26.72
C LYS A 37 -7.44 16.22 -27.28
N GLU A 38 -7.39 17.50 -27.64
CA GLU A 38 -8.53 18.22 -28.22
C GLU A 38 -8.11 19.21 -29.30
N GLU A 39 -9.07 19.61 -30.13
CA GLU A 39 -8.93 20.78 -30.99
C GLU A 39 -8.86 22.07 -30.16
N ALA A 40 -8.00 22.98 -30.58
CA ALA A 40 -7.79 24.27 -29.94
C ALA A 40 -7.72 25.36 -31.00
N GLN A 41 -8.44 26.46 -30.77
CA GLN A 41 -8.28 27.63 -31.61
C GLN A 41 -6.90 28.26 -31.36
N LYS A 42 -6.30 28.78 -32.43
CA LYS A 42 -4.99 29.46 -32.35
C LYS A 42 -5.08 30.64 -31.37
N GLY A 43 -4.23 30.66 -30.35
CA GLY A 43 -4.20 31.68 -29.29
C GLY A 43 -5.19 31.44 -28.14
N GLN A 44 -5.89 30.30 -28.10
CA GLN A 44 -6.77 29.94 -26.99
C GLN A 44 -5.97 29.61 -25.73
N GLU A 45 -6.25 30.29 -24.61
CA GLU A 45 -5.63 29.98 -23.32
C GLU A 45 -6.24 28.70 -22.74
N ILE A 46 -5.47 27.60 -22.75
CA ILE A 46 -5.87 26.32 -22.16
C ILE A 46 -5.16 26.16 -20.81
N LYS A 47 -5.92 25.82 -19.77
CA LYS A 47 -5.37 25.47 -18.46
C LYS A 47 -5.93 24.14 -18.00
N VAL A 48 -5.04 23.21 -17.66
CA VAL A 48 -5.37 21.91 -17.06
C VAL A 48 -4.80 21.90 -15.66
N ASN A 49 -5.64 21.79 -14.62
CA ASN A 49 -5.25 21.89 -13.21
C ASN A 49 -4.33 23.09 -12.93
N ASN A 50 -4.69 24.26 -13.47
CA ASN A 50 -3.95 25.52 -13.43
C ASN A 50 -2.63 25.57 -14.23
N ALA A 51 -2.17 24.47 -14.82
CA ALA A 51 -1.01 24.47 -15.73
C ALA A 51 -1.42 24.98 -17.11
N LEU A 52 -0.67 25.97 -17.63
CA LEU A 52 -0.89 26.51 -18.97
C LEU A 52 -0.45 25.49 -20.03
N VAL A 53 -1.34 25.14 -20.96
CA VAL A 53 -1.05 24.24 -22.07
C VAL A 53 -1.01 25.03 -23.37
N LYS A 54 0.05 24.85 -24.15
CA LYS A 54 0.18 25.48 -25.47
C LYS A 54 -0.44 24.59 -26.53
N GLU A 55 -1.24 25.20 -27.40
CA GLU A 55 -1.74 24.60 -28.61
C GLU A 55 -0.64 24.45 -29.67
N LYS A 56 -0.74 23.40 -30.48
CA LYS A 56 0.12 23.13 -31.64
C LYS A 56 -0.73 22.52 -32.75
N ASN A 57 -0.66 23.09 -33.97
CA ASN A 57 -1.39 22.61 -35.13
C ASN A 57 -2.91 22.47 -34.91
N ASN A 58 -3.55 23.49 -34.31
CA ASN A 58 -4.98 23.52 -33.97
C ASN A 58 -5.44 22.41 -33.00
N SER A 59 -4.52 21.82 -32.23
CA SER A 59 -4.86 20.91 -31.14
C SER A 59 -3.95 21.12 -29.93
N PHE A 60 -4.32 20.58 -28.77
CA PHE A 60 -3.41 20.44 -27.65
C PHE A 60 -3.35 18.97 -27.21
N SER A 61 -2.20 18.56 -26.68
CA SER A 61 -2.07 17.33 -25.90
C SER A 61 -1.51 17.65 -24.53
N TYR A 62 -2.08 17.06 -23.49
CA TYR A 62 -1.59 17.19 -22.13
C TYR A 62 -1.73 15.86 -21.37
N GLU A 63 -0.62 15.40 -20.81
CA GLU A 63 -0.58 14.18 -20.00
C GLU A 63 -0.79 14.53 -18.52
N ILE A 64 -1.83 13.95 -17.93
CA ILE A 64 -2.09 14.03 -16.50
C ILE A 64 -1.63 12.72 -15.85
N ILE A 65 -0.73 12.84 -14.88
CA ILE A 65 -0.37 11.74 -14.00
C ILE A 65 -1.45 11.63 -12.92
N LEU A 66 -2.17 10.52 -12.92
CA LEU A 66 -3.23 10.21 -11.98
C LEU A 66 -2.69 9.47 -10.76
N SER A 67 -3.04 9.96 -9.58
CA SER A 67 -2.81 9.23 -8.33
C SER A 67 -3.78 8.05 -8.21
N PRO A 68 -3.45 6.94 -7.55
CA PRO A 68 -4.44 5.92 -7.21
C PRO A 68 -5.66 6.56 -6.51
N GLY A 69 -6.87 6.06 -6.80
CA GLY A 69 -8.11 6.57 -6.24
C GLY A 69 -8.70 7.79 -6.94
N LYS A 70 -9.30 8.69 -6.16
CA LYS A 70 -10.13 9.79 -6.65
C LYS A 70 -9.25 10.97 -7.11
N ASN A 71 -9.42 11.39 -8.35
CA ASN A 71 -8.72 12.52 -8.96
C ASN A 71 -9.75 13.53 -9.52
N LEU A 72 -9.60 14.81 -9.19
CA LEU A 72 -10.36 15.89 -9.80
C LEU A 72 -9.51 16.56 -10.88
N ILE A 73 -10.04 16.60 -12.10
CA ILE A 73 -9.38 17.23 -13.25
C ILE A 73 -10.20 18.44 -13.66
N LYS A 74 -9.58 19.62 -13.64
CA LYS A 74 -10.20 20.88 -14.05
C LYS A 74 -9.58 21.37 -15.33
N ILE A 75 -10.39 21.56 -16.35
CA ILE A 75 -9.96 22.13 -17.62
C ILE A 75 -10.72 23.44 -17.85
N LYS A 76 -9.96 24.55 -17.93
CA LYS A 76 -10.53 25.88 -18.14
C LYS A 76 -11.35 25.90 -19.44
N ASN A 77 -12.54 26.49 -19.37
CA ASN A 77 -13.52 26.61 -20.47
C ASN A 77 -14.17 25.28 -20.92
N ILE A 78 -13.85 24.16 -20.29
CA ILE A 78 -14.43 22.84 -20.63
C ILE A 78 -15.23 22.29 -19.45
N GLY A 79 -14.61 22.20 -18.26
CA GLY A 79 -15.32 21.71 -17.08
C GLY A 79 -14.43 21.06 -16.03
N SER A 80 -15.06 20.32 -15.12
CA SER A 80 -14.40 19.52 -14.10
C SER A 80 -14.82 18.07 -14.22
N PHE A 81 -13.87 17.15 -14.08
CA PHE A 81 -14.06 15.73 -14.31
C PHE A 81 -13.55 14.92 -13.12
N ARG A 82 -14.40 14.03 -12.62
CA ARG A 82 -14.07 13.09 -11.55
C ARG A 82 -13.59 11.79 -12.14
N VAL A 83 -12.34 11.43 -11.82
CA VAL A 83 -11.68 10.22 -12.33
C VAL A 83 -11.29 9.33 -11.16
N LEU A 84 -11.78 8.10 -11.14
CA LEU A 84 -11.32 7.08 -10.22
C LEU A 84 -10.25 6.23 -10.91
N ARG A 85 -9.00 6.35 -10.47
CA ARG A 85 -7.91 5.46 -10.92
C ARG A 85 -7.86 4.22 -10.04
N MET A 86 -8.20 3.08 -10.61
CA MET A 86 -8.02 1.76 -10.00
C MET A 86 -6.59 1.26 -10.24
N VAL A 87 -6.04 0.52 -9.28
CA VAL A 87 -4.74 -0.13 -9.37
C VAL A 87 -4.95 -1.63 -9.60
N SER A 88 -4.47 -2.15 -10.74
CA SER A 88 -4.54 -3.57 -11.07
C SER A 88 -3.18 -4.24 -11.06
N PHE A 89 -3.20 -5.54 -10.75
CA PHE A 89 -2.01 -6.38 -10.87
C PHE A 89 -1.78 -6.82 -12.32
N PRO A 90 -0.53 -6.90 -12.81
CA PRO A 90 -0.22 -7.31 -14.18
C PRO A 90 -0.72 -8.72 -14.51
N ASP A 91 -0.66 -9.65 -13.55
CA ASP A 91 -1.09 -11.04 -13.67
C ASP A 91 -2.61 -11.24 -13.41
N SER A 92 -3.37 -10.16 -13.23
CA SER A 92 -4.83 -10.23 -13.07
C SER A 92 -5.56 -10.69 -14.34
N ILE A 93 -4.89 -10.74 -15.50
CA ILE A 93 -5.42 -11.26 -16.76
C ILE A 93 -4.46 -12.34 -17.26
N ASN A 94 -5.00 -13.54 -17.50
CA ASN A 94 -4.20 -14.64 -18.03
C ASN A 94 -3.72 -14.32 -19.45
N ILE A 95 -2.40 -14.41 -19.68
CA ILE A 95 -1.78 -14.00 -20.94
C ILE A 95 -2.23 -14.83 -22.15
N TYR A 96 -2.64 -16.08 -21.94
CA TYR A 96 -3.07 -17.00 -23.00
C TYR A 96 -4.56 -16.91 -23.27
N THR A 97 -5.38 -16.97 -22.22
CA THR A 97 -6.84 -17.00 -22.37
C THR A 97 -7.46 -15.61 -22.48
N LYS A 98 -6.69 -14.56 -22.14
CA LYS A 98 -7.16 -13.16 -22.01
C LYS A 98 -8.33 -13.01 -21.03
N ARG A 99 -8.55 -14.00 -20.16
CA ARG A 99 -9.59 -13.95 -19.14
C ARG A 99 -9.03 -13.35 -17.85
N PRO A 100 -9.78 -12.45 -17.20
CA PRO A 100 -9.40 -11.96 -15.89
C PRO A 100 -9.49 -13.09 -14.85
N SER A 101 -8.69 -12.98 -13.78
CA SER A 101 -8.91 -13.73 -12.55
C SER A 101 -10.33 -13.45 -12.03
N TRP A 102 -10.98 -14.47 -11.46
CA TRP A 102 -12.31 -14.33 -10.90
C TRP A 102 -12.34 -13.35 -9.71
N ALA A 103 -11.19 -13.15 -9.04
CA ALA A 103 -11.03 -12.22 -7.93
C ALA A 103 -10.46 -10.86 -8.35
N LYS A 104 -10.45 -10.55 -9.66
CA LYS A 104 -9.84 -9.32 -10.18
C LYS A 104 -10.46 -8.07 -9.55
N GLU A 105 -11.79 -7.97 -9.53
CA GLU A 105 -12.48 -6.79 -8.98
C GLU A 105 -12.16 -6.58 -7.50
N GLU A 106 -12.20 -7.67 -6.71
CA GLU A 106 -11.87 -7.65 -5.30
C GLU A 106 -10.42 -7.24 -5.09
N SER A 107 -9.48 -7.84 -5.82
CA SER A 107 -8.06 -7.52 -5.71
C SER A 107 -7.75 -6.08 -6.14
N ASP A 108 -8.35 -5.58 -7.22
CA ASP A 108 -8.15 -4.20 -7.68
C ASP A 108 -8.67 -3.21 -6.64
N THR A 109 -9.84 -3.50 -6.06
CA THR A 109 -10.42 -2.66 -5.01
C THR A 109 -9.51 -2.63 -3.78
N LEU A 110 -9.09 -3.80 -3.30
CA LEU A 110 -8.24 -3.90 -2.11
C LEU A 110 -6.86 -3.28 -2.33
N ASN A 111 -6.28 -3.43 -3.52
CA ASN A 111 -5.00 -2.81 -3.89
C ASN A 111 -5.15 -1.29 -4.02
N THR A 112 -6.25 -0.83 -4.62
CA THR A 112 -6.58 0.59 -4.67
C THR A 112 -6.87 1.15 -3.28
N LEU A 113 -7.36 0.37 -2.33
CA LEU A 113 -7.49 0.79 -0.92
C LEU A 113 -6.18 0.65 -0.13
N GLY A 114 -5.14 0.07 -0.73
CA GLY A 114 -3.86 -0.20 -0.07
C GLY A 114 -3.97 -1.22 1.09
N ILE A 115 -4.95 -2.12 1.00
CA ILE A 115 -5.18 -3.23 1.94
C ILE A 115 -4.30 -4.42 1.60
N ILE A 116 -4.19 -4.73 0.30
CA ILE A 116 -3.31 -5.77 -0.22
C ILE A 116 -2.21 -5.16 -1.08
N GLU A 117 -1.14 -5.91 -1.26
CA GLU A 117 0.03 -5.54 -2.03
C GLU A 117 0.48 -6.68 -2.93
N GLY A 118 1.12 -6.33 -4.03
CA GLY A 118 1.80 -7.30 -4.89
C GLY A 118 3.17 -7.62 -4.33
N HIS A 119 3.79 -8.67 -4.88
CA HIS A 119 5.18 -9.03 -4.59
C HIS A 119 6.14 -8.00 -5.21
N PRO A 120 7.46 -8.06 -4.94
CA PRO A 120 8.42 -7.08 -5.48
C PRO A 120 8.47 -6.97 -7.02
N ASP A 121 8.02 -8.00 -7.74
CA ASP A 121 7.83 -7.99 -9.19
C ASP A 121 6.49 -7.38 -9.64
N GLY A 122 5.66 -7.03 -8.67
CA GLY A 122 4.31 -6.47 -8.71
C GLY A 122 3.20 -7.39 -9.18
N ASN A 123 3.46 -8.69 -9.30
CA ASN A 123 2.40 -9.69 -9.48
C ASN A 123 1.71 -9.97 -8.13
N TYR A 124 0.46 -10.44 -8.18
CA TYR A 124 -0.28 -10.85 -6.99
C TYR A 124 -0.34 -12.37 -6.79
N TYR A 125 0.00 -13.14 -7.81
CA TYR A 125 0.04 -14.60 -7.77
C TYR A 125 -1.30 -15.18 -7.25
N PHE A 126 -2.39 -14.87 -7.94
CA PHE A 126 -3.78 -15.17 -7.52
C PHE A 126 -4.04 -16.61 -7.07
N ASN A 127 -3.32 -17.59 -7.63
CA ASN A 127 -3.51 -19.01 -7.34
C ASN A 127 -2.54 -19.56 -6.28
N ASP A 128 -1.55 -18.77 -5.88
CA ASP A 128 -0.58 -19.18 -4.88
C ASP A 128 -1.21 -19.11 -3.49
N SER A 129 -0.67 -19.92 -2.58
CA SER A 129 -1.14 -19.98 -1.19
C SER A 129 -0.71 -18.73 -0.44
N THR A 130 -1.59 -18.22 0.43
CA THR A 130 -1.30 -17.06 1.28
C THR A 130 -0.58 -17.50 2.55
N THR A 131 0.54 -16.86 2.87
CA THR A 131 1.22 -17.06 4.15
C THR A 131 0.43 -16.44 5.31
N LYS A 132 0.60 -16.99 6.52
CA LYS A 132 -0.07 -16.46 7.71
C LYS A 132 0.35 -15.03 8.03
N GLY A 133 1.59 -14.65 7.74
CA GLY A 133 2.10 -13.29 7.86
C GLY A 133 1.47 -12.31 6.86
N GLU A 134 1.26 -12.72 5.61
CA GLU A 134 0.53 -11.92 4.61
C GLU A 134 -0.91 -11.70 5.04
N PHE A 135 -1.61 -12.78 5.40
CA PHE A 135 -2.99 -12.68 5.86
C PHE A 135 -3.13 -11.77 7.09
N ALA A 136 -2.22 -11.88 8.08
CA ALA A 136 -2.20 -11.00 9.25
C ALA A 136 -2.02 -9.54 8.88
N THR A 137 -1.10 -9.26 7.95
CA THR A 137 -0.82 -7.90 7.45
C THR A 137 -2.06 -7.32 6.78
N TRP A 138 -2.68 -8.06 5.87
CA TRP A 138 -3.85 -7.59 5.13
C TRP A 138 -5.10 -7.49 6.00
N LEU A 139 -5.29 -8.39 6.98
CA LEU A 139 -6.39 -8.27 7.94
C LEU A 139 -6.22 -7.05 8.84
N CYS A 140 -4.99 -6.76 9.29
CA CYS A 140 -4.65 -5.55 10.04
C CYS A 140 -5.05 -4.29 9.26
N LYS A 141 -4.64 -4.22 7.98
CA LYS A 141 -4.96 -3.09 7.08
C LYS A 141 -6.46 -3.00 6.79
N ALA A 142 -7.12 -4.12 6.50
CA ALA A 142 -8.56 -4.19 6.22
C ALA A 142 -9.42 -3.64 7.36
N GLN A 143 -9.00 -3.90 8.61
CA GLN A 143 -9.65 -3.40 9.82
C GLN A 143 -9.14 -2.04 10.29
N ASN A 144 -8.21 -1.43 9.53
CA ASN A 144 -7.60 -0.14 9.85
C ASN A 144 -7.05 -0.10 11.29
N LEU A 145 -6.43 -1.20 11.74
CA LEU A 145 -5.83 -1.27 13.06
C LEU A 145 -4.60 -0.36 13.12
N LYS A 146 -4.45 0.35 14.24
CA LYS A 146 -3.25 1.13 14.50
C LYS A 146 -2.08 0.19 14.76
N ILE A 147 -1.01 0.36 13.98
CA ILE A 147 0.27 -0.26 14.26
C ILE A 147 1.13 0.70 15.09
N GLN A 148 2.06 0.12 15.84
CA GLN A 148 3.02 0.87 16.64
C GLN A 148 4.38 0.22 16.52
N GLU A 149 5.42 0.99 16.81
CA GLU A 149 6.76 0.44 16.97
C GLU A 149 6.80 -0.57 18.12
N LEU A 150 7.60 -1.61 17.93
CA LEU A 150 7.72 -2.71 18.85
C LEU A 150 9.00 -2.58 19.67
N THR A 151 8.89 -2.73 20.98
CA THR A 151 10.05 -2.75 21.88
C THR A 151 10.64 -4.14 22.04
N ASN A 152 9.82 -5.19 21.86
CA ASN A 152 10.16 -6.60 22.02
C ASN A 152 9.61 -7.41 20.85
N ASP A 153 10.17 -8.59 20.64
CA ASP A 153 9.71 -9.57 19.64
C ASP A 153 8.31 -10.09 20.03
N PRO A 154 7.30 -10.00 19.12
CA PRO A 154 5.97 -10.55 19.39
C PRO A 154 5.94 -12.07 19.58
N PHE A 155 6.83 -12.79 18.88
CA PHE A 155 6.99 -14.24 18.92
C PHE A 155 8.46 -14.59 18.66
N LYS A 156 8.87 -15.82 19.01
CA LYS A 156 10.26 -16.27 18.79
C LYS A 156 10.68 -16.25 17.33
N ASP A 157 9.75 -16.53 16.42
CA ASP A 157 9.96 -16.52 14.98
C ASP A 157 9.56 -15.18 14.32
N VAL A 158 9.13 -14.19 15.10
CA VAL A 158 8.79 -12.85 14.61
C VAL A 158 9.65 -11.82 15.34
N PRO A 159 10.89 -11.57 14.88
CA PRO A 159 11.72 -10.49 15.41
C PRO A 159 11.01 -9.14 15.24
N LYS A 160 11.15 -8.24 16.20
CA LYS A 160 10.51 -6.90 16.17
C LYS A 160 10.93 -6.07 14.94
N GLU A 161 12.12 -6.31 14.40
CA GLU A 161 12.66 -5.67 13.20
C GLU A 161 12.01 -6.20 11.91
N HIS A 162 11.38 -7.38 11.96
CA HIS A 162 10.69 -7.93 10.81
C HIS A 162 9.55 -7.02 10.39
N TRP A 163 9.46 -6.68 9.09
CA TRP A 163 8.52 -5.66 8.62
C TRP A 163 7.04 -6.01 8.87
N ARG A 164 6.70 -7.31 8.96
CA ARG A 164 5.35 -7.79 9.32
C ARG A 164 5.06 -7.77 10.82
N ALA A 165 6.08 -7.69 11.68
CA ALA A 165 5.93 -7.77 13.13
C ALA A 165 4.89 -6.78 13.70
N PRO A 166 4.89 -5.47 13.35
CA PRO A 166 3.91 -4.54 13.90
C PRO A 166 2.45 -4.86 13.53
N TYR A 167 2.21 -5.44 12.35
CA TYR A 167 0.86 -5.86 11.93
C TYR A 167 0.43 -7.14 12.63
N ILE A 168 1.34 -8.10 12.76
CA ILE A 168 1.11 -9.35 13.49
C ILE A 168 0.75 -9.01 14.94
N GLU A 169 1.54 -8.16 15.61
CA GLU A 169 1.24 -7.70 16.96
C GLU A 169 -0.14 -7.04 17.06
N ALA A 170 -0.52 -6.19 16.09
CA ALA A 170 -1.80 -5.50 16.09
C ALA A 170 -2.99 -6.48 16.01
N VAL A 171 -2.95 -7.47 15.12
CA VAL A 171 -4.04 -8.46 15.00
C VAL A 171 -4.10 -9.43 16.18
N ILE A 172 -2.98 -9.67 16.86
CA ILE A 172 -2.92 -10.45 18.10
C ILE A 172 -3.55 -9.65 19.25
N LYS A 173 -3.15 -8.38 19.44
CA LYS A 173 -3.73 -7.49 20.45
C LYS A 173 -5.22 -7.27 20.27
N ALA A 174 -5.68 -7.18 19.03
CA ALA A 174 -7.10 -7.11 18.70
C ALA A 174 -7.85 -8.45 18.89
N GLY A 175 -7.15 -9.55 19.13
CA GLY A 175 -7.73 -10.88 19.35
C GLY A 175 -8.21 -11.58 18.07
N TYR A 176 -7.87 -11.04 16.90
CA TYR A 176 -8.32 -11.56 15.60
C TYR A 176 -7.57 -12.82 15.22
N MET A 177 -6.27 -12.88 15.52
CA MET A 177 -5.42 -14.05 15.28
C MET A 177 -4.79 -14.54 16.59
N LYS A 178 -4.09 -15.68 16.54
CA LYS A 178 -3.31 -16.22 17.65
C LYS A 178 -2.04 -16.92 17.16
N GLY A 179 -1.01 -16.93 17.99
CA GLY A 179 0.15 -17.80 17.85
C GLY A 179 -0.15 -19.24 18.29
N TYR A 180 0.88 -20.07 18.29
CA TYR A 180 0.85 -21.46 18.72
C TYR A 180 1.44 -21.62 20.13
N SER A 181 1.25 -22.81 20.72
CA SER A 181 1.64 -23.09 22.11
C SER A 181 3.15 -23.13 22.36
N ASP A 182 3.95 -23.17 21.30
CA ASP A 182 5.42 -23.17 21.31
C ASP A 182 6.04 -21.76 21.28
N ASP A 183 5.19 -20.72 21.29
CA ASP A 183 5.54 -19.29 21.20
C ASP A 183 6.00 -18.87 19.79
N ASN A 184 5.58 -19.61 18.77
CA ASN A 184 5.73 -19.23 17.36
C ASN A 184 4.42 -18.69 16.77
N PHE A 185 4.53 -17.77 15.81
CA PHE A 185 3.43 -17.34 14.96
C PHE A 185 3.29 -18.20 13.71
N ASN A 186 4.41 -18.72 13.20
CA ASN A 186 4.61 -19.37 11.90
C ASN A 186 4.30 -18.43 10.73
N LEU A 187 4.92 -17.25 10.68
CA LEU A 187 4.57 -16.21 9.71
C LEU A 187 4.73 -16.63 8.23
N ASP A 188 5.69 -17.52 7.93
CA ASP A 188 6.02 -17.94 6.56
C ASP A 188 5.29 -19.24 6.15
N TYR A 189 4.54 -19.85 7.07
CA TYR A 189 3.69 -20.99 6.75
C TYR A 189 2.38 -20.52 6.14
N ASN A 190 1.84 -21.31 5.21
CA ASN A 190 0.54 -21.04 4.62
C ASN A 190 -0.57 -21.13 5.68
N ILE A 191 -1.55 -20.23 5.57
CA ILE A 191 -2.72 -20.25 6.44
C ILE A 191 -3.83 -21.10 5.80
N SER A 192 -4.45 -21.97 6.60
CA SER A 192 -5.59 -22.76 6.15
C SER A 192 -6.84 -21.88 5.94
N ARG A 193 -7.74 -22.33 5.07
CA ARG A 193 -9.02 -21.65 4.83
C ARG A 193 -9.86 -21.51 6.10
N VAL A 194 -9.82 -22.51 6.99
CA VAL A 194 -10.53 -22.44 8.27
C VAL A 194 -9.94 -21.40 9.22
N GLU A 195 -8.61 -21.30 9.30
CA GLU A 195 -7.95 -20.29 10.14
C GLU A 195 -8.21 -18.88 9.62
N ALA A 196 -8.11 -18.66 8.31
CA ALA A 196 -8.44 -17.38 7.68
C ALA A 196 -9.91 -16.98 7.93
N ALA A 197 -10.84 -17.92 7.75
CA ALA A 197 -12.27 -17.68 7.98
C ALA A 197 -12.60 -17.32 9.43
N VAL A 198 -12.02 -18.03 10.40
CA VAL A 198 -12.22 -17.75 11.82
C VAL A 198 -11.60 -16.41 12.23
N SER A 199 -10.43 -16.08 11.68
CA SER A 199 -9.77 -14.79 11.95
C SER A 199 -10.57 -13.62 11.39
N ALA A 200 -11.09 -13.75 10.15
CA ALA A 200 -12.01 -12.77 9.56
C ALA A 200 -13.29 -12.63 10.37
N LEU A 201 -13.90 -13.74 10.81
CA LEU A 201 -15.10 -13.73 11.65
C LEU A 201 -14.86 -12.99 12.97
N LYS A 202 -13.74 -13.25 13.64
CA LYS A 202 -13.38 -12.57 14.90
C LYS A 202 -13.26 -11.06 14.70
N SER A 203 -12.71 -10.64 13.56
CA SER A 203 -12.58 -9.20 13.25
C SER A 203 -13.90 -8.48 13.02
N GLU A 204 -15.00 -9.20 12.82
CA GLU A 204 -16.34 -8.61 12.66
C GLU A 204 -17.08 -8.44 14.00
N GLU A 205 -16.50 -8.93 15.11
CA GLU A 205 -17.07 -8.89 16.46
C GLU A 205 -18.59 -9.17 16.51
N PRO A 206 -19.05 -10.26 15.87
CA PRO A 206 -20.48 -10.44 15.65
C PRO A 206 -21.21 -10.65 16.97
N SER A 207 -22.28 -9.88 17.19
CA SER A 207 -23.22 -10.18 18.27
C SER A 207 -23.89 -11.52 17.96
N ILE A 208 -23.80 -12.48 18.90
CA ILE A 208 -24.48 -13.77 18.75
C ILE A 208 -25.99 -13.53 18.88
N LYS A 209 -26.66 -13.30 17.76
CA LYS A 209 -28.10 -13.50 17.62
C LYS A 209 -28.28 -14.80 16.86
N GLU A 210 -29.17 -15.65 17.37
CA GLU A 210 -29.38 -17.05 16.96
C GLU A 210 -29.05 -17.30 15.48
N VAL A 211 -28.05 -18.16 15.25
CA VAL A 211 -27.61 -18.54 13.91
C VAL A 211 -28.77 -19.25 13.22
N VAL A 212 -29.44 -18.54 12.30
CA VAL A 212 -30.43 -19.15 11.43
C VAL A 212 -29.71 -20.21 10.59
N SER A 213 -30.23 -21.44 10.63
CA SER A 213 -29.68 -22.62 9.95
C SER A 213 -29.75 -22.46 8.42
N ILE A 214 -28.80 -21.74 7.84
CA ILE A 214 -28.65 -21.64 6.38
C ILE A 214 -27.51 -22.57 5.97
N GLY A 215 -27.85 -23.79 5.51
CA GLY A 215 -27.01 -24.74 4.77
C GLY A 215 -25.60 -25.05 5.32
N PHE A 216 -25.29 -26.31 5.60
CA PHE A 216 -23.96 -26.72 6.08
C PHE A 216 -23.00 -27.01 4.93
N PHE A 217 -21.69 -26.89 5.18
CA PHE A 217 -20.70 -27.49 4.29
C PHE A 217 -20.59 -28.99 4.60
N ARG A 218 -20.62 -29.86 3.59
CA ARG A 218 -20.71 -31.32 3.80
C ARG A 218 -19.41 -31.91 4.38
N ASP A 219 -18.27 -31.26 4.14
CA ASP A 219 -16.95 -31.59 4.67
C ASP A 219 -16.65 -30.88 6.02
N VAL A 220 -17.63 -30.16 6.57
CA VAL A 220 -17.57 -29.58 7.92
C VAL A 220 -18.72 -30.16 8.74
N PRO A 221 -18.58 -31.37 9.29
CA PRO A 221 -19.63 -32.01 10.09
C PRO A 221 -19.91 -31.23 11.38
N LYS A 222 -21.08 -31.44 11.98
CA LYS A 222 -21.47 -30.84 13.28
C LYS A 222 -20.47 -31.10 14.42
N THR A 223 -19.71 -32.18 14.32
CA THR A 223 -18.66 -32.57 15.26
C THR A 223 -17.35 -31.81 15.07
N HIS A 224 -17.18 -31.06 13.97
CA HIS A 224 -16.00 -30.27 13.73
C HIS A 224 -15.87 -29.16 14.79
N PRO A 225 -14.71 -28.97 15.44
CA PRO A 225 -14.55 -28.00 16.54
C PRO A 225 -14.91 -26.56 16.18
N LEU A 226 -14.75 -26.19 14.91
CA LEU A 226 -15.03 -24.86 14.37
C LEU A 226 -16.35 -24.78 13.59
N PHE A 227 -17.23 -25.77 13.73
CA PHE A 227 -18.49 -25.85 12.99
C PHE A 227 -19.36 -24.59 13.19
N ASN A 228 -19.57 -24.17 14.43
CA ASN A 228 -20.42 -23.02 14.75
C ASN A 228 -19.85 -21.71 14.19
N GLN A 229 -18.53 -21.54 14.28
CA GLN A 229 -17.83 -20.37 13.76
C GLN A 229 -17.97 -20.31 12.23
N LEU A 230 -17.72 -21.42 11.54
CA LEU A 230 -17.86 -21.47 10.08
C LEU A 230 -19.32 -21.24 9.64
N GLN A 231 -20.30 -21.77 10.37
CA GLN A 231 -21.71 -21.49 10.08
C GLN A 231 -22.08 -20.02 10.29
N LEU A 232 -21.59 -19.40 11.35
CA LEU A 232 -21.81 -17.97 11.57
C LEU A 232 -21.12 -17.14 10.47
N ALA A 233 -19.86 -17.42 10.14
CA ALA A 233 -19.13 -16.76 9.07
C ALA A 233 -19.86 -16.88 7.72
N LYS A 234 -20.44 -18.06 7.43
CA LYS A 234 -21.27 -18.28 6.24
C LYS A 234 -22.55 -17.45 6.28
N SER A 235 -23.26 -17.41 7.41
CA SER A 235 -24.50 -16.63 7.54
C SER A 235 -24.27 -15.11 7.41
N LEU A 236 -23.09 -14.63 7.79
CA LEU A 236 -22.66 -13.24 7.59
C LEU A 236 -22.18 -12.97 6.16
N GLY A 237 -22.12 -14.01 5.32
CA GLY A 237 -21.64 -13.92 3.94
C GLY A 237 -20.14 -13.68 3.82
N LEU A 238 -19.34 -13.98 4.86
CA LEU A 238 -17.88 -13.83 4.84
C LEU A 238 -17.24 -14.93 3.99
N ILE A 239 -17.72 -16.17 4.16
CA ILE A 239 -17.19 -17.34 3.46
C ILE A 239 -18.19 -17.93 2.47
N LYS A 240 -17.66 -18.50 1.39
CA LYS A 240 -18.38 -19.29 0.39
C LYS A 240 -17.67 -20.64 0.21
N GLY A 241 -18.40 -21.61 -0.32
CA GLY A 241 -17.83 -22.91 -0.68
C GLY A 241 -16.95 -22.83 -1.92
N VAL A 242 -16.17 -23.87 -2.16
CA VAL A 242 -15.29 -24.02 -3.33
C VAL A 242 -16.03 -24.61 -4.56
N SER A 243 -17.24 -25.14 -4.36
CA SER A 243 -18.07 -25.73 -5.41
C SER A 243 -19.51 -25.23 -5.33
N TYR A 244 -20.12 -25.03 -6.51
CA TYR A 244 -21.53 -24.67 -6.66
C TYR A 244 -22.46 -25.88 -6.59
N GLU A 245 -21.96 -27.07 -6.94
CA GLU A 245 -22.78 -28.29 -7.01
C GLU A 245 -22.87 -28.99 -5.65
N ILE A 246 -21.76 -28.99 -4.90
CA ILE A 246 -21.66 -29.60 -3.59
C ILE A 246 -21.13 -28.52 -2.64
N PRO A 247 -21.80 -28.21 -1.52
CA PRO A 247 -21.31 -27.22 -0.58
C PRO A 247 -20.10 -27.78 0.17
N MET A 248 -18.92 -27.72 -0.45
CA MET A 248 -17.62 -28.04 0.13
C MET A 248 -16.92 -26.75 0.57
N PHE A 249 -16.22 -26.81 1.70
CA PHE A 249 -15.44 -25.68 2.21
C PHE A 249 -13.94 -25.87 2.09
N GLU A 250 -13.46 -27.12 2.18
CA GLU A 250 -12.05 -27.53 2.26
C GLU A 250 -11.32 -26.83 3.42
N PRO A 251 -11.68 -27.14 4.69
CA PRO A 251 -11.19 -26.38 5.86
C PRO A 251 -9.67 -26.38 5.98
N ASP A 252 -9.03 -27.53 5.75
CA ASP A 252 -7.59 -27.74 5.98
C ASP A 252 -6.73 -27.37 4.75
N ARG A 253 -7.33 -27.03 3.61
CA ARG A 253 -6.57 -26.55 2.45
C ARG A 253 -6.08 -25.14 2.70
N ASP A 254 -4.86 -24.85 2.27
CA ASP A 254 -4.30 -23.49 2.21
C ASP A 254 -5.21 -22.55 1.39
N ILE A 255 -5.47 -21.36 1.92
CA ILE A 255 -6.24 -20.34 1.19
C ILE A 255 -5.34 -19.69 0.12
N THR A 256 -5.89 -19.45 -1.08
CA THR A 256 -5.12 -18.75 -2.13
C THR A 256 -5.22 -17.23 -2.01
N HIS A 257 -4.31 -16.49 -2.64
CA HIS A 257 -4.38 -15.02 -2.71
C HIS A 257 -5.72 -14.49 -3.27
N ALA A 258 -6.28 -15.14 -4.30
CA ALA A 258 -7.59 -14.80 -4.84
C ALA A 258 -8.71 -14.99 -3.80
N GLU A 259 -8.66 -16.10 -3.06
CA GLU A 259 -9.63 -16.40 -2.02
C GLU A 259 -9.51 -15.47 -0.82
N THR A 260 -8.28 -15.11 -0.44
CA THR A 260 -7.97 -14.11 0.58
C THR A 260 -8.53 -12.74 0.20
N ALA A 261 -8.29 -12.26 -1.03
CA ALA A 261 -8.86 -11.01 -1.53
C ALA A 261 -10.40 -11.04 -1.47
N ALA A 262 -11.00 -12.16 -1.87
CA ALA A 262 -12.45 -12.31 -1.83
C ALA A 262 -13.01 -12.38 -0.41
N LEU A 263 -12.28 -12.94 0.56
CA LEU A 263 -12.66 -12.96 1.97
C LEU A 263 -12.57 -11.56 2.59
N LEU A 264 -11.44 -10.87 2.40
CA LEU A 264 -11.21 -9.53 2.95
C LEU A 264 -12.19 -8.50 2.37
N SER A 265 -12.53 -8.58 1.08
CA SER A 265 -13.50 -7.69 0.45
C SER A 265 -14.91 -7.80 1.02
N ARG A 266 -15.22 -8.88 1.74
CA ARG A 266 -16.53 -9.13 2.37
C ARG A 266 -16.63 -8.57 3.78
N LEU A 267 -15.51 -8.18 4.40
CA LEU A 267 -15.49 -7.54 5.71
C LEU A 267 -16.30 -6.23 5.68
N LYS A 268 -17.02 -5.92 6.76
CA LYS A 268 -17.93 -4.77 6.80
C LYS A 268 -17.17 -3.45 6.62
N GLY A 269 -16.03 -3.30 7.29
CA GLY A 269 -15.18 -2.11 7.16
C GLY A 269 -14.67 -1.91 5.72
N VAL A 270 -14.32 -3.00 5.04
CA VAL A 270 -13.85 -2.95 3.65
C VAL A 270 -14.99 -2.65 2.68
N LYS A 271 -16.20 -3.18 2.91
CA LYS A 271 -17.39 -2.82 2.12
C LYS A 271 -17.70 -1.33 2.24
N THR A 272 -17.58 -0.74 3.43
CA THR A 272 -17.72 0.72 3.62
C THR A 272 -16.67 1.49 2.82
N GLN A 273 -15.40 1.12 2.95
CA GLN A 273 -14.30 1.75 2.20
C GLN A 273 -14.50 1.62 0.67
N LYS A 274 -14.96 0.46 0.18
CA LYS A 274 -15.33 0.27 -1.23
C LYS A 274 -16.45 1.23 -1.64
N ASN A 275 -17.54 1.30 -0.87
CA ASN A 275 -18.65 2.20 -1.19
C ASN A 275 -18.20 3.67 -1.23
N GLU A 276 -17.34 4.08 -0.31
CA GLU A 276 -16.74 5.41 -0.30
C GLU A 276 -15.84 5.62 -1.53
N LEU A 277 -15.00 4.65 -1.91
CA LEU A 277 -14.12 4.73 -3.08
C LEU A 277 -14.91 4.94 -4.38
N TYR A 278 -16.01 4.20 -4.55
CA TYR A 278 -16.88 4.28 -5.73
C TYR A 278 -17.93 5.40 -5.65
N ASP A 279 -18.03 6.14 -4.53
CA ASP A 279 -18.90 7.31 -4.43
C ASP A 279 -18.31 8.51 -5.19
N PHE A 280 -18.87 8.79 -6.36
CA PHE A 280 -18.49 9.96 -7.14
C PHE A 280 -19.03 11.28 -6.60
N SER A 281 -19.97 11.28 -5.64
CA SER A 281 -20.56 12.51 -5.12
C SER A 281 -19.67 13.27 -4.13
N SER A 282 -18.71 12.58 -3.51
CA SER A 282 -17.83 13.11 -2.47
C SER A 282 -16.36 12.70 -2.68
N GLY A 283 -15.42 13.42 -2.03
CA GLY A 283 -14.00 13.06 -2.01
C GLY A 283 -13.19 13.45 -3.26
N TYR A 284 -13.74 14.29 -4.14
CA TYR A 284 -13.04 14.89 -5.28
C TYR A 284 -12.80 16.37 -4.99
N THR A 285 -11.62 16.71 -4.45
CA THR A 285 -11.22 18.07 -4.08
C THR A 285 -10.02 18.54 -4.91
N ASP A 286 -9.67 19.83 -4.81
CA ASP A 286 -8.47 20.40 -5.44
C ASP A 286 -7.17 19.98 -4.77
N ASP A 287 -7.23 19.70 -3.46
CA ASP A 287 -6.15 19.05 -2.75
C ASP A 287 -5.95 17.66 -3.35
N LYS A 288 -4.70 17.31 -3.71
CA LYS A 288 -4.31 15.97 -4.15
C LYS A 288 -4.62 14.98 -3.02
N LEU A 289 -5.87 14.55 -2.89
CA LEU A 289 -6.31 13.60 -1.88
C LEU A 289 -5.90 12.19 -2.31
N CYS A 290 -4.60 11.92 -2.19
CA CYS A 290 -4.09 10.56 -2.15
C CYS A 290 -4.41 9.98 -0.76
N LYS A 291 -5.69 9.63 -0.49
CA LYS A 291 -6.08 8.90 0.74
C LYS A 291 -5.84 7.39 0.64
N ILE A 292 -4.87 6.96 -0.16
CA ILE A 292 -4.58 5.54 -0.39
C ILE A 292 -3.15 5.23 0.04
N ASN A 293 -2.99 4.06 0.68
CA ASN A 293 -1.73 3.58 1.25
C ASN A 293 -0.77 3.15 0.15
N ILE A 294 -0.09 4.13 -0.43
CA ILE A 294 1.14 3.91 -1.19
C ILE A 294 2.33 4.15 -0.26
N ALA A 295 3.42 3.42 -0.50
CA ALA A 295 4.69 3.69 0.16
C ALA A 295 5.05 5.17 -0.03
N PRO A 296 5.41 5.90 1.03
CA PRO A 296 5.69 7.33 0.93
C PRO A 296 6.87 7.58 -0.01
N GLU A 297 6.71 8.48 -0.98
CA GLU A 297 7.81 8.80 -1.89
C GLU A 297 8.68 9.90 -1.31
N ILE A 298 9.98 9.65 -1.23
CA ILE A 298 10.96 10.67 -0.85
C ILE A 298 11.36 11.43 -2.13
N SER A 299 10.76 12.61 -2.33
CA SER A 299 10.98 13.46 -3.51
C SER A 299 12.44 13.93 -3.64
N SER A 300 13.11 14.23 -2.52
CA SER A 300 14.53 14.60 -2.51
C SER A 300 15.21 14.19 -1.20
N VAL A 301 16.52 13.98 -1.29
CA VAL A 301 17.42 13.85 -0.13
C VAL A 301 18.62 14.75 -0.39
N GLU A 302 18.98 15.56 0.59
CA GLU A 302 20.17 16.40 0.59
C GLU A 302 21.05 16.06 1.79
N ILE A 303 22.36 16.04 1.56
CA ILE A 303 23.36 15.83 2.62
C ILE A 303 24.39 16.95 2.59
N ILE A 304 24.72 17.47 3.76
CA ILE A 304 25.71 18.52 3.97
C ILE A 304 26.62 18.13 5.17
N PRO A 305 27.95 18.07 5.00
CA PRO A 305 28.70 18.20 3.75
C PRO A 305 28.66 16.90 2.90
N LYS A 306 28.88 17.02 1.58
CA LYS A 306 28.95 15.87 0.65
C LYS A 306 30.28 15.10 0.72
N PHE A 307 31.28 15.71 1.34
CA PHE A 307 32.62 15.17 1.54
C PHE A 307 32.94 15.24 3.02
N ILE A 308 33.47 14.15 3.57
CA ILE A 308 33.94 14.08 4.95
C ILE A 308 35.39 13.61 4.97
N THR A 309 36.15 14.07 5.96
CA THR A 309 37.54 13.65 6.15
C THR A 309 37.60 12.51 7.16
N ILE A 310 38.29 11.43 6.81
CA ILE A 310 38.47 10.28 7.70
C ILE A 310 39.22 10.67 8.98
N ASN A 311 39.01 9.94 10.06
CA ASN A 311 39.68 10.16 11.36
C ASN A 311 39.51 11.59 11.94
N THR A 312 38.51 12.33 11.47
CA THR A 312 38.12 13.63 12.01
C THR A 312 36.65 13.63 12.37
N ASP A 313 36.30 14.39 13.39
CA ASP A 313 34.90 14.64 13.72
C ASP A 313 34.26 15.49 12.63
N TYR A 314 33.10 15.06 12.15
CA TYR A 314 32.26 15.83 11.25
C TYR A 314 30.84 15.93 11.78
N LEU A 315 30.15 16.98 11.36
CA LEU A 315 28.72 17.15 11.56
C LEU A 315 28.02 16.98 10.21
N LEU A 316 27.21 15.95 10.08
CA LEU A 316 26.41 15.70 8.87
C LEU A 316 24.97 16.15 9.13
N THR A 317 24.42 16.91 8.19
CA THR A 317 23.00 17.25 8.12
C THR A 317 22.38 16.50 6.97
N ILE A 318 21.34 15.73 7.25
CA ILE A 318 20.52 15.00 6.29
C ILE A 318 19.16 15.69 6.24
N ASN A 319 18.72 16.10 5.06
CA ASN A 319 17.36 16.58 4.81
C ASN A 319 16.68 15.63 3.84
N ALA A 320 15.49 15.14 4.20
CA ALA A 320 14.67 14.30 3.35
C ALA A 320 13.31 14.96 3.16
N LYS A 321 12.86 15.12 1.91
CA LYS A 321 11.58 15.74 1.59
C LYS A 321 10.60 14.71 1.06
N ILE A 322 9.45 14.57 1.71
CA ILE A 322 8.37 13.72 1.24
C ILE A 322 7.64 14.43 0.08
N ASP A 323 7.25 13.67 -0.94
CA ASP A 323 6.48 14.23 -2.06
C ASP A 323 5.14 14.82 -1.53
N PRO A 324 4.80 16.07 -1.85
CA PRO A 324 3.58 16.71 -1.37
C PRO A 324 2.28 16.09 -1.93
N ALA A 325 2.37 15.14 -2.86
CA ALA A 325 1.25 14.30 -3.27
C ALA A 325 0.78 13.34 -2.15
N TYR A 326 1.55 13.17 -1.07
CA TYR A 326 1.21 12.34 0.08
C TYR A 326 0.61 13.19 1.20
N ASN A 327 -0.31 12.59 1.95
CA ASN A 327 -0.79 13.18 3.19
C ASN A 327 0.32 13.07 4.26
N LEU A 328 0.92 14.20 4.64
CA LEU A 328 2.02 14.24 5.60
C LEU A 328 1.60 13.74 6.99
N ASP A 329 0.33 13.91 7.38
CA ASP A 329 -0.22 13.38 8.64
C ASP A 329 -0.21 11.84 8.68
N ASP A 330 -0.07 11.19 7.52
CA ASP A 330 0.03 9.74 7.44
C ASP A 330 1.48 9.26 7.52
N ILE A 331 2.49 10.13 7.58
CA ILE A 331 3.89 9.73 7.80
C ILE A 331 4.10 9.49 9.29
N LEU A 332 4.46 8.25 9.66
CA LEU A 332 4.71 7.87 11.04
C LEU A 332 6.09 8.34 11.50
N TYR A 333 7.11 8.13 10.65
CA TYR A 333 8.47 8.63 10.84
C TYR A 333 9.28 8.48 9.54
N VAL A 334 10.39 9.21 9.46
CA VAL A 334 11.46 8.97 8.49
C VAL A 334 12.69 8.51 9.26
N LYS A 335 13.52 7.64 8.68
CA LYS A 335 14.77 7.18 9.30
C LYS A 335 15.92 7.13 8.31
N ALA A 336 17.14 7.23 8.83
CA ALA A 336 18.38 7.15 8.07
C ALA A 336 19.26 6.00 8.59
N ASP A 337 19.73 5.16 7.67
CA ASP A 337 20.73 4.13 7.97
C ASP A 337 22.14 4.71 7.93
N LEU A 338 22.76 4.80 9.11
CA LEU A 338 24.11 5.36 9.32
C LEU A 338 25.14 4.28 9.64
N SER A 339 24.83 3.01 9.41
CA SER A 339 25.72 1.88 9.73
C SER A 339 27.08 1.96 9.00
N ASP A 340 27.11 2.46 7.76
CA ASP A 340 28.35 2.71 6.98
C ASP A 340 29.32 3.70 7.67
N PHE A 341 28.82 4.47 8.64
CA PHE A 341 29.58 5.43 9.46
C PHE A 341 29.82 4.91 10.89
N GLY A 342 29.63 3.60 11.14
CA GLY A 342 29.80 3.00 12.46
C GLY A 342 28.78 3.45 13.50
N ASN A 343 27.63 3.97 13.05
CA ASN A 343 26.58 4.55 13.88
C ASN A 343 25.27 3.75 13.82
N GLU A 344 24.21 4.27 14.45
CA GLU A 344 22.89 3.66 14.49
C GLU A 344 22.33 3.43 13.07
N ALA A 345 21.89 2.21 12.81
CA ALA A 345 21.39 1.80 11.50
C ALA A 345 20.00 2.37 11.16
N ASP A 346 19.33 3.06 12.08
CA ASP A 346 17.93 3.50 11.93
C ASP A 346 17.66 4.82 12.67
N ALA A 347 18.55 5.79 12.54
CA ALA A 347 18.40 7.09 13.20
C ALA A 347 17.13 7.82 12.72
N LYS A 348 16.20 8.08 13.64
CA LYS A 348 14.87 8.64 13.31
C LYS A 348 14.91 10.15 13.10
N MET A 349 14.01 10.59 12.23
CA MET A 349 13.79 11.97 11.81
C MET A 349 12.29 12.27 11.97
N TYR A 350 11.97 13.46 12.46
CA TYR A 350 10.59 13.90 12.71
C TYR A 350 10.38 15.30 12.12
N ASP A 351 9.20 15.51 11.54
CA ASP A 351 8.73 16.81 11.02
C ASP A 351 7.91 17.51 12.12
N ASP A 352 8.61 17.85 13.20
CA ASP A 352 8.03 18.36 14.45
C ASP A 352 8.77 19.58 15.04
N ALA A 353 9.65 20.20 14.24
CA ALA A 353 10.57 21.26 14.62
C ALA A 353 11.59 20.87 15.71
N THR A 354 11.97 19.58 15.79
CA THR A 354 13.05 19.09 16.65
C THR A 354 14.23 18.53 15.83
N ASN A 355 15.37 18.28 16.49
CA ASN A 355 16.56 17.63 15.89
C ASN A 355 17.10 18.24 14.59
N GLY A 356 16.86 19.54 14.37
CA GLY A 356 17.33 20.28 13.21
C GLY A 356 16.26 20.55 12.16
N ASP A 357 15.06 19.97 12.31
CA ASP A 357 13.89 20.34 11.52
C ASP A 357 13.47 21.78 11.84
N LYS A 358 13.11 22.53 10.79
CA LYS A 358 12.86 23.97 10.86
C LYS A 358 11.39 24.31 11.03
N VAL A 359 10.50 23.60 10.34
CA VAL A 359 9.08 23.96 10.26
C VAL A 359 8.24 22.69 10.34
N LYS A 360 7.58 22.52 11.49
CA LYS A 360 6.65 21.42 11.71
C LYS A 360 5.56 21.35 10.64
N GLY A 361 5.38 20.15 10.09
CA GLY A 361 4.34 19.77 9.14
C GLY A 361 4.58 20.24 7.71
N ASP A 362 5.80 20.63 7.34
CA ASP A 362 6.12 21.09 5.98
C ASP A 362 6.58 19.98 5.04
N GLY A 363 6.75 18.76 5.57
CA GLY A 363 7.17 17.57 4.84
C GLY A 363 8.68 17.45 4.66
N GLU A 364 9.47 18.30 5.31
CA GLU A 364 10.93 18.19 5.40
C GLU A 364 11.34 17.55 6.73
N TYR A 365 12.11 16.48 6.64
CA TYR A 365 12.63 15.75 7.79
C TYR A 365 14.12 16.00 7.86
N THR A 366 14.60 16.51 8.99
CA THR A 366 16.03 16.80 9.18
C THR A 366 16.63 15.99 10.31
N LEU A 367 17.85 15.51 10.09
CA LEU A 367 18.69 14.90 11.10
C LEU A 367 20.07 15.54 11.07
N LYS A 368 20.54 15.99 12.23
CA LYS A 368 21.93 16.35 12.44
C LYS A 368 22.59 15.28 13.30
N PHE A 369 23.67 14.69 12.80
CA PHE A 369 24.45 13.74 13.59
C PHE A 369 25.94 14.07 13.51
N GLN A 370 26.63 13.83 14.62
CA GLN A 370 28.08 13.95 14.71
C GLN A 370 28.68 12.55 14.65
N GLY A 371 29.74 12.39 13.86
CA GLY A 371 30.40 11.09 13.71
C GLY A 371 31.86 11.22 13.29
N SER A 372 32.52 10.07 13.27
CA SER A 372 33.88 9.88 12.77
C SER A 372 33.88 8.66 11.84
N SER A 373 34.60 8.72 10.73
CA SER A 373 34.61 7.62 9.75
C SER A 373 36.01 7.03 9.63
N GLU A 374 36.07 5.70 9.68
CA GLU A 374 37.24 4.92 9.36
C GLU A 374 37.12 4.39 7.92
N GLY A 375 38.19 4.58 7.13
CA GLY A 375 38.29 4.13 5.74
C GLY A 375 37.77 5.12 4.70
N THR A 376 38.52 5.28 3.61
CA THR A 376 38.17 6.10 2.45
C THR A 376 37.12 5.41 1.58
N GLY A 377 36.39 6.20 0.78
CA GLY A 377 35.45 5.68 -0.23
C GLY A 377 34.02 6.17 -0.06
N GLU A 378 33.12 5.65 -0.90
CA GLU A 378 31.69 5.98 -0.85
C GLU A 378 31.02 5.30 0.35
N LYS A 379 30.37 6.10 1.19
CA LYS A 379 29.51 5.67 2.29
C LYS A 379 28.06 5.88 1.88
N ASN A 380 27.23 4.85 2.01
CA ASN A 380 25.83 4.90 1.63
C ASN A 380 24.98 5.28 2.84
N ILE A 381 23.96 6.10 2.60
CA ILE A 381 22.90 6.36 3.57
C ILE A 381 21.59 5.99 2.88
N LYS A 382 20.87 5.05 3.48
CA LYS A 382 19.53 4.70 3.05
C LYS A 382 18.52 5.47 3.89
N ILE A 383 17.72 6.32 3.25
CA ILE A 383 16.60 7.00 3.90
C ILE A 383 15.34 6.19 3.65
N THR A 384 14.56 5.94 4.70
CA THR A 384 13.28 5.22 4.63
C THR A 384 12.19 6.06 5.28
N ALA A 385 11.17 6.42 4.51
CA ALA A 385 9.94 7.01 5.03
C ALA A 385 8.94 5.89 5.33
N VAL A 386 8.26 5.96 6.48
CA VAL A 386 7.28 4.96 6.91
C VAL A 386 5.95 5.65 7.18
N ASN A 387 4.89 5.20 6.52
CA ASN A 387 3.55 5.73 6.81
C ASN A 387 2.89 5.01 8.00
N ARG A 388 1.76 5.54 8.50
CA ARG A 388 0.98 4.99 9.63
C ARG A 388 0.44 3.58 9.38
N PHE A 389 0.51 3.14 8.13
CA PHE A 389 0.14 1.81 7.66
C PHE A 389 1.35 0.92 7.44
N GLY A 390 2.55 1.34 7.86
CA GLY A 390 3.81 0.60 7.86
C GLY A 390 4.48 0.43 6.50
N TRP A 391 3.96 1.06 5.45
CA TRP A 391 4.59 1.03 4.13
C TRP A 391 5.84 1.88 4.11
N LYS A 392 6.89 1.35 3.49
CA LYS A 392 8.22 1.94 3.46
C LYS A 392 8.55 2.41 2.05
N GLY A 393 8.95 3.67 1.91
CA GLY A 393 9.55 4.18 0.69
C GLY A 393 11.00 4.56 0.93
N ASP A 394 11.89 4.06 0.07
CA ASP A 394 13.32 4.15 0.26
C ASP A 394 13.97 5.08 -0.76
N LYS A 395 14.99 5.83 -0.32
CA LYS A 395 15.87 6.60 -1.20
C LYS A 395 17.30 6.55 -0.69
N GLY A 396 18.19 6.02 -1.52
CA GLY A 396 19.62 5.98 -1.24
C GLY A 396 20.32 7.27 -1.65
N ILE A 397 21.31 7.69 -0.86
CA ILE A 397 22.24 8.77 -1.18
C ILE A 397 23.65 8.38 -0.71
N LYS A 398 24.67 9.01 -1.27
CA LYS A 398 26.08 8.70 -1.00
C LYS A 398 26.83 9.93 -0.47
N VAL A 399 27.79 9.67 0.40
CA VAL A 399 28.78 10.62 0.91
C VAL A 399 30.16 10.07 0.59
N LEU A 400 31.10 10.92 0.17
CA LEU A 400 32.47 10.48 -0.10
C LEU A 400 33.36 10.77 1.11
N ALA A 401 33.98 9.74 1.67
CA ALA A 401 35.01 9.86 2.68
C ALA A 401 36.40 9.93 2.02
N THR A 402 37.14 11.00 2.30
CA THR A 402 38.47 11.25 1.73
C THR A 402 39.52 11.41 2.83
N GLU A 403 40.79 11.29 2.44
CA GLU A 403 41.93 11.63 3.30
C GLU A 403 42.01 13.13 3.62
#